data_AF-A0A944BUC5-F1
#
_entry.id   AF-A0A944BUC5-F1
#
_cell.length_a   1.000
_cell.length_b   1.000
_cell.length_c   1.000
_cell.angle_alpha   90.00
_cell.angle_beta   90.00
_cell.angle_gamma   90.00
#
_symmetry.space_group_name_H-M   'P 1'
#
loop_
_entity.id
_entity.type
_entity.pdbx_description
1 polymer ?
#
loop_
_entity_poly.entity_id
_entity_poly.type
_entity_poly.pdbx_seq_one_letter_code
_entity_poly.pdbx_strand_id
1 'polypeptide(L)'
;MKKFFALLSLLLLSLAATKASAQSKTMFEYPVAPDTCTSLESRCNYSTTHFWDNFDFHKPLTAETDSALQSTFVDYLQIMSSANKNVGQSSVRLLMNKAQANQSNFMRLMATAEYMLYYTPQPLIDDVYLAFLQSAVEASWMKKDARNHYQEQIRTINNTKLGNEIYNFSITDATGAKRKLYDVPVDSAEIVLLFFTGDGVESSLARTRIDTDLGVNELVKQGYTKVINVYVGDKPKQFLAEASQYPNWTLVATSEYKNLDVRILPSFVVLDNAHRVMNKNQYVDDIKKAFNP
;
A
#
# COMPACT_ATOMS: atom_id res chain seq x y z
N MET A 1 -33.98 38.80 -20.10
CA MET A 1 -33.07 39.47 -21.07
C MET A 1 -31.90 40.05 -20.31
N LYS A 2 -30.68 39.57 -20.65
CA LYS A 2 -29.39 40.27 -20.53
C LYS A 2 -29.21 41.07 -19.22
N LYS A 3 -28.67 40.49 -18.15
CA LYS A 3 -27.22 40.40 -17.90
C LYS A 3 -26.99 39.40 -16.74
N PHE A 4 -26.67 38.15 -17.07
CA PHE A 4 -26.45 37.05 -16.11
C PHE A 4 -25.04 36.44 -16.24
N PHE A 5 -24.08 37.19 -16.79
CA PHE A 5 -22.70 36.76 -17.00
C PHE A 5 -21.77 37.96 -16.80
N ALA A 6 -21.33 38.25 -15.57
CA ALA A 6 -20.20 39.15 -15.28
C ALA A 6 -19.79 39.27 -13.79
N LEU A 7 -20.24 38.39 -12.88
CA LEU A 7 -19.99 38.55 -11.43
C LEU A 7 -19.53 37.25 -10.73
N LEU A 8 -18.88 36.35 -11.47
CA LEU A 8 -18.29 35.11 -10.95
C LEU A 8 -16.78 35.01 -11.27
N SER A 9 -16.07 36.14 -11.26
CA SER A 9 -14.64 36.19 -11.57
C SER A 9 -13.81 37.10 -10.66
N LEU A 10 -14.33 37.48 -9.48
CA LEU A 10 -13.65 38.43 -8.58
C LEU A 10 -13.72 38.10 -7.08
N LEU A 11 -13.96 36.83 -6.73
CA LEU A 11 -13.97 36.37 -5.33
C LEU A 11 -12.98 35.21 -5.08
N LEU A 12 -11.78 35.31 -5.65
CA LEU A 12 -10.63 34.42 -5.38
C LEU A 12 -9.34 35.21 -5.06
N LEU A 13 -9.47 36.45 -4.59
CA LEU A 13 -8.35 37.27 -4.10
C LEU A 13 -8.72 37.89 -2.76
N SER A 14 -8.52 37.15 -1.67
CA SER A 14 -7.98 37.66 -0.39
C SER A 14 -8.28 36.70 0.77
N LEU A 15 -7.45 35.68 0.95
CA LEU A 15 -7.06 35.19 2.27
C LEU A 15 -5.58 34.81 2.19
N ALA A 16 -4.76 35.85 2.06
CA ALA A 16 -3.35 35.80 2.44
C ALA A 16 -3.24 36.36 3.86
N ALA A 17 -2.29 35.79 4.61
CA ALA A 17 -2.00 35.93 6.05
C ALA A 17 -2.82 34.96 6.92
N THR A 18 -2.27 33.90 7.52
CA THR A 18 -0.90 33.67 7.98
C THR A 18 -0.55 32.18 7.93
N LYS A 19 0.35 31.78 7.03
CA LYS A 19 1.36 30.78 7.36
C LYS A 19 2.68 31.49 7.18
N ALA A 20 3.44 31.63 8.27
CA ALA A 20 4.85 31.92 8.16
C ALA A 20 5.42 30.89 7.18
N SER A 21 5.83 31.35 6.00
CA SER A 21 6.52 30.54 5.02
C SER A 21 7.85 30.16 5.64
N ALA A 22 7.91 29.02 6.34
CA ALA A 22 9.11 28.22 6.29
C ALA A 22 9.25 27.87 4.81
N GLN A 23 10.10 28.62 4.10
CA GLN A 23 10.45 28.32 2.74
C GLN A 23 11.10 26.93 2.78
N SER A 24 10.31 25.90 2.47
CA SER A 24 10.81 24.54 2.34
C SER A 24 11.88 24.62 1.26
N LYS A 25 13.14 24.55 1.67
CA LYS A 25 14.26 24.52 0.74
C LYS A 25 14.20 23.16 0.07
N THR A 26 13.50 23.08 -1.06
CA THR A 26 13.52 21.90 -1.92
C THR A 26 14.98 21.56 -2.21
N MET A 27 15.31 20.27 -2.29
CA MET A 27 16.71 19.85 -2.44
C MET A 27 17.33 20.34 -3.74
N PHE A 28 16.50 20.58 -4.75
CA PHE A 28 16.81 21.11 -6.07
C PHE A 28 15.55 21.75 -6.66
N GLU A 29 15.69 22.41 -7.80
CA GLU A 29 14.57 22.98 -8.54
C GLU A 29 13.83 21.90 -9.34
N TYR A 30 12.51 21.83 -9.20
CA TYR A 30 11.67 20.85 -9.90
C TYR A 30 11.47 21.21 -11.38
N PRO A 31 11.26 20.21 -12.25
CA PRO A 31 11.06 20.45 -13.67
C PRO A 31 9.75 21.21 -13.94
N VAL A 32 9.81 22.17 -14.86
CA VAL A 32 8.64 22.88 -15.37
C VAL A 32 8.22 22.23 -16.68
N ALA A 33 7.00 21.67 -16.72
CA ALA A 33 6.47 21.11 -17.95
C ALA A 33 6.28 22.20 -19.02
N PRO A 34 6.72 21.96 -20.27
CA PRO A 34 6.58 22.94 -21.36
C PRO A 34 5.12 23.18 -21.71
N ASP A 35 4.82 24.34 -22.31
CA ASP A 35 3.46 24.73 -22.72
C ASP A 35 2.82 23.76 -23.74
N THR A 36 3.63 22.93 -24.40
CA THR A 36 3.18 21.85 -25.28
C THR A 36 2.49 20.70 -24.53
N CYS A 37 2.73 20.54 -23.21
CA CYS A 37 2.03 19.61 -22.35
C CYS A 37 0.68 20.23 -21.91
N THR A 38 -0.36 20.05 -22.71
CA THR A 38 -1.64 20.77 -22.53
C THR A 38 -2.61 20.12 -21.52
N SER A 39 -2.50 18.80 -21.31
CA SER A 39 -3.33 18.06 -20.33
C SER A 39 -2.62 17.87 -18.98
N LEU A 40 -3.39 17.67 -17.90
CA LEU A 40 -2.83 17.33 -16.59
C LEU A 40 -1.92 16.09 -16.65
N GLU A 41 -2.38 15.00 -17.27
CA GLU A 41 -1.61 13.76 -17.39
C GLU A 41 -0.29 14.00 -18.14
N SER A 42 -0.31 14.69 -19.29
CA SER A 42 0.92 15.00 -20.05
C SER A 42 1.92 15.83 -19.24
N ARG A 43 1.45 16.80 -18.46
CA ARG A 43 2.32 17.61 -17.57
C ARG A 43 2.90 16.77 -16.44
N CYS A 44 2.07 15.93 -15.80
CA CYS A 44 2.53 15.01 -14.77
C CYS A 44 3.51 13.97 -15.33
N ASN A 45 3.27 13.42 -16.52
CA ASN A 45 4.19 12.51 -17.19
C ASN A 45 5.57 13.16 -17.38
N TYR A 46 5.59 14.39 -17.92
CA TYR A 46 6.84 15.15 -18.08
C TYR A 46 7.52 15.39 -16.72
N SER A 47 6.80 15.96 -15.75
CA SER A 47 7.36 16.29 -14.45
C SER A 47 7.83 15.06 -13.68
N THR A 48 7.15 13.91 -13.80
CA THR A 48 7.60 12.64 -13.22
C THR A 48 8.90 12.18 -13.88
N THR A 49 8.95 12.10 -15.22
CA THR A 49 10.15 11.66 -15.94
C THR A 49 11.39 12.51 -15.63
N HIS A 50 11.21 13.83 -15.54
CA HIS A 50 12.29 14.80 -15.35
C HIS A 50 12.50 15.21 -13.89
N PHE A 51 11.77 14.61 -12.94
CA PHE A 51 11.74 15.08 -11.55
C PHE A 51 13.13 15.21 -10.95
N TRP A 52 13.97 14.20 -11.15
CA TRP A 52 15.31 14.10 -10.55
C TRP A 52 16.44 14.60 -11.47
N ASP A 53 16.14 15.36 -12.53
CA ASP A 53 17.16 15.83 -13.48
C ASP A 53 18.15 16.82 -12.86
N ASN A 54 17.68 17.68 -11.96
CA ASN A 54 18.51 18.67 -11.27
C ASN A 54 19.12 18.14 -9.94
N PHE A 55 18.88 16.88 -9.59
CA PHE A 55 19.45 16.29 -8.38
C PHE A 55 20.90 15.89 -8.62
N ASP A 56 21.81 16.42 -7.80
CA ASP A 56 23.22 16.05 -7.83
C ASP A 56 23.45 14.72 -7.10
N PHE A 57 23.58 13.64 -7.86
CA PHE A 57 23.81 12.29 -7.34
C PHE A 57 25.19 12.07 -6.71
N HIS A 58 26.15 12.97 -6.92
CA HIS A 58 27.47 12.89 -6.28
C HIS A 58 27.49 13.58 -4.92
N LYS A 59 26.63 14.58 -4.70
CA LYS A 59 26.48 15.22 -3.40
C LYS A 59 25.94 14.21 -2.37
N PRO A 60 26.65 13.97 -1.26
CA PRO A 60 26.21 12.99 -0.27
C PRO A 60 24.86 13.35 0.34
N LEU A 61 23.96 12.37 0.38
CA LEU A 61 22.80 12.37 1.26
C LEU A 61 23.28 11.97 2.66
N THR A 62 22.96 12.78 3.65
CA THR A 62 23.35 12.63 5.06
C THR A 62 22.12 12.71 5.97
N ALA A 63 22.29 12.44 7.26
CA ALA A 63 21.19 12.51 8.23
C ALA A 63 20.53 13.90 8.25
N GLU A 64 21.31 14.96 8.06
CA GLU A 64 20.83 16.34 8.01
C GLU A 64 19.94 16.61 6.78
N THR A 65 20.05 15.79 5.73
CA THR A 65 19.24 15.91 4.50
C THR A 65 18.01 15.02 4.49
N ASP A 66 17.85 14.10 5.45
CA ASP A 66 16.79 13.08 5.41
C ASP A 66 15.38 13.69 5.41
N SER A 67 15.15 14.77 6.17
CA SER A 67 13.85 15.47 6.17
C SER A 67 13.53 16.15 4.83
N ALA A 68 14.55 16.76 4.20
CA ALA A 68 14.41 17.36 2.88
C ALA A 68 14.19 16.30 1.80
N LEU A 69 14.85 15.15 1.93
CA LEU A 69 14.70 14.01 1.03
C LEU A 69 13.28 13.42 1.12
N GLN A 70 12.77 13.19 2.33
CA GLN A 70 11.41 12.71 2.53
C GLN A 70 10.39 13.67 1.93
N SER A 71 10.52 14.98 2.16
CA SER A 71 9.65 16.00 1.57
C SER A 71 9.71 15.98 0.04
N THR A 72 10.90 15.87 -0.52
CA THR A 72 11.13 15.76 -1.97
C THR A 72 10.48 14.49 -2.55
N PHE A 73 10.53 13.39 -1.81
CA PHE A 73 9.94 12.12 -2.20
C PHE A 73 8.40 12.16 -2.13
N VAL A 74 7.82 12.87 -1.15
CA VAL A 74 6.38 13.14 -1.11
C VAL A 74 5.94 13.89 -2.37
N ASP A 75 6.66 14.97 -2.73
CA ASP A 75 6.36 15.75 -3.94
C ASP A 75 6.45 14.88 -5.20
N TYR A 76 7.49 14.03 -5.28
CA TYR A 76 7.68 13.08 -6.39
C TYR A 76 6.50 12.13 -6.55
N LEU A 77 6.06 11.49 -5.45
CA LEU A 77 4.94 10.55 -5.44
C LEU A 77 3.60 11.26 -5.73
N GLN A 78 3.42 12.48 -5.21
CA GLN A 78 2.22 13.27 -5.46
C GLN A 78 2.08 13.63 -6.93
N ILE A 79 3.14 14.10 -7.58
CA ILE A 79 3.12 14.41 -9.03
C ILE A 79 2.87 13.12 -9.83
N MET A 80 3.55 12.03 -9.46
CA MET A 80 3.41 10.73 -10.11
C MET A 80 1.99 10.15 -10.03
N SER A 81 1.23 10.45 -8.97
CA SER A 81 -0.13 9.92 -8.79
C SER A 81 -1.11 10.27 -9.93
N SER A 82 -0.83 11.35 -10.67
CA SER A 82 -1.62 11.81 -11.82
C SER A 82 -0.93 11.53 -13.17
N ALA A 83 0.21 10.83 -13.16
CA ALA A 83 0.91 10.38 -14.36
C ALA A 83 0.41 8.98 -14.78
N ASN A 84 0.73 8.60 -16.02
CA ASN A 84 0.55 7.24 -16.49
C ASN A 84 1.40 6.27 -15.64
N LYS A 85 0.80 5.13 -15.23
CA LYS A 85 1.46 4.14 -14.37
C LYS A 85 2.83 3.68 -14.91
N ASN A 86 2.94 3.47 -16.22
CA ASN A 86 4.19 3.02 -16.85
C ASN A 86 5.29 4.11 -16.80
N VAL A 87 4.90 5.38 -16.80
CA VAL A 87 5.81 6.52 -16.65
C VAL A 87 6.37 6.56 -15.23
N GLY A 88 5.54 6.34 -14.21
CA GLY A 88 5.98 6.25 -12.82
C GLY A 88 7.06 5.19 -12.60
N GLN A 89 6.81 3.95 -13.05
CA GLN A 89 7.80 2.86 -12.93
C GLN A 89 9.09 3.14 -13.72
N SER A 90 8.98 3.72 -14.92
CA SER A 90 10.14 4.07 -15.73
C SER A 90 10.98 5.18 -15.10
N SER A 91 10.32 6.16 -14.49
CA SER A 91 10.98 7.23 -13.75
C SER A 91 11.75 6.70 -12.53
N VAL A 92 11.18 5.74 -11.79
CA VAL A 92 11.90 5.07 -10.69
C VAL A 92 13.15 4.36 -11.21
N ARG A 93 13.05 3.59 -12.31
CA ARG A 93 14.22 2.93 -12.90
C ARG A 93 15.29 3.93 -13.33
N LEU A 94 14.89 5.06 -13.91
CA LEU A 94 15.81 6.14 -14.29
C LEU A 94 16.51 6.75 -13.06
N LEU A 95 15.75 7.06 -12.01
CA LEU A 95 16.27 7.55 -10.73
C LEU A 95 17.31 6.59 -10.15
N MET A 96 16.96 5.31 -10.03
CA MET A 96 17.83 4.32 -9.40
C MET A 96 19.07 4.01 -10.26
N ASN A 97 18.97 4.12 -11.60
CA ASN A 97 20.12 4.05 -12.49
C ASN A 97 21.08 5.23 -12.27
N LYS A 98 20.57 6.48 -12.24
CA LYS A 98 21.41 7.65 -11.93
C LYS A 98 22.06 7.55 -10.53
N ALA A 99 21.34 7.01 -9.55
CA ALA A 99 21.85 6.79 -8.20
C ALA A 99 23.01 5.77 -8.10
N GLN A 100 23.24 4.94 -9.14
CA GLN A 100 24.41 4.05 -9.20
C GLN A 100 25.74 4.80 -9.07
N ALA A 101 25.78 6.09 -9.43
CA ALA A 101 26.95 6.96 -9.29
C ALA A 101 27.45 7.09 -7.84
N ASN A 102 26.60 6.83 -6.84
CA ASN A 102 26.95 6.84 -5.43
C ASN A 102 26.11 5.81 -4.65
N GLN A 103 26.75 4.69 -4.27
CA GLN A 103 26.09 3.58 -3.57
C GLN A 103 25.44 4.00 -2.24
N SER A 104 26.03 4.97 -1.52
CA SER A 104 25.45 5.47 -0.26
C SER A 104 24.15 6.23 -0.52
N ASN A 105 24.13 7.08 -1.54
CA ASN A 105 22.92 7.80 -1.95
C ASN A 105 21.85 6.84 -2.45
N PHE A 106 22.23 5.83 -3.25
CA PHE A 106 21.33 4.76 -3.68
C PHE A 106 20.65 4.08 -2.48
N MET A 107 21.44 3.67 -1.47
CA MET A 107 20.89 2.99 -0.30
C MET A 107 19.98 3.90 0.54
N ARG A 108 20.27 5.20 0.63
CA ARG A 108 19.38 6.17 1.32
C ARG A 108 18.07 6.42 0.57
N LEU A 109 18.11 6.49 -0.76
CA LEU A 109 16.92 6.54 -1.60
C LEU A 109 16.07 5.28 -1.42
N MET A 110 16.70 4.09 -1.44
CA MET A 110 16.01 2.83 -1.17
C MET A 110 15.37 2.79 0.22
N ALA A 111 16.10 3.19 1.27
CA ALA A 111 15.57 3.21 2.64
C ALA A 111 14.39 4.18 2.77
N THR A 112 14.43 5.32 2.07
CA THR A 112 13.33 6.29 2.04
C THR A 112 12.11 5.72 1.31
N ALA A 113 12.34 5.10 0.14
CA ALA A 113 11.29 4.43 -0.63
C ALA A 113 10.63 3.31 0.17
N GLU A 114 11.41 2.49 0.86
CA GLU A 114 10.94 1.41 1.72
C GLU A 114 10.13 1.95 2.92
N TYR A 115 10.65 2.95 3.62
CA TYR A 115 9.89 3.59 4.70
C TYR A 115 8.52 4.09 4.21
N MET A 116 8.52 4.86 3.11
CA MET A 116 7.31 5.52 2.63
C MET A 116 6.32 4.58 1.93
N LEU A 117 6.78 3.64 1.12
CA LEU A 117 5.91 2.81 0.28
C LEU A 117 5.60 1.44 0.90
N TYR A 118 6.43 0.97 1.83
CA TYR A 118 6.24 -0.31 2.49
C TYR A 118 5.76 -0.17 3.93
N TYR A 119 6.38 0.68 4.75
CA TYR A 119 6.07 0.73 6.18
C TYR A 119 5.01 1.75 6.59
N THR A 120 4.80 2.83 5.83
CA THR A 120 3.78 3.84 6.17
C THR A 120 2.42 3.51 5.55
N PRO A 121 1.29 3.93 6.16
CA PRO A 121 -0.06 3.67 5.69
C PRO A 121 -0.49 4.58 4.52
N GLN A 122 0.42 4.85 3.59
CA GLN A 122 0.14 5.63 2.38
C GLN A 122 -0.71 4.81 1.40
N PRO A 123 -1.40 5.46 0.43
CA PRO A 123 -2.05 4.73 -0.66
C PRO A 123 -1.09 3.71 -1.26
N LEU A 124 -1.55 2.47 -1.38
CA LEU A 124 -0.72 1.38 -1.84
C LEU A 124 -0.36 1.58 -3.32
N ILE A 125 0.93 1.69 -3.63
CA ILE A 125 1.43 1.77 -5.01
C ILE A 125 2.49 0.69 -5.24
N ASP A 126 2.07 -0.58 -5.17
CA ASP A 126 2.94 -1.76 -5.30
C ASP A 126 3.85 -1.69 -6.53
N ASP A 127 3.32 -1.26 -7.68
CA ASP A 127 4.06 -1.19 -8.93
C ASP A 127 5.26 -0.23 -8.89
N VAL A 128 5.13 0.86 -8.15
CA VAL A 128 6.19 1.86 -7.96
C VAL A 128 7.23 1.32 -7.00
N TYR A 129 6.81 0.73 -5.88
CA TYR A 129 7.75 0.15 -4.93
C TYR A 129 8.50 -1.06 -5.48
N LEU A 130 7.82 -1.93 -6.24
CA LEU A 130 8.43 -3.04 -6.96
C LEU A 130 9.52 -2.55 -7.94
N ALA A 131 9.37 -1.38 -8.55
CA ALA A 131 10.41 -0.81 -9.41
C ALA A 131 11.68 -0.41 -8.63
N PHE A 132 11.53 0.11 -7.40
CA PHE A 132 12.65 0.36 -6.48
C PHE A 132 13.33 -0.96 -6.09
N LEU A 133 12.54 -1.93 -5.61
CA LEU A 133 13.05 -3.23 -5.20
C LEU A 133 13.78 -3.94 -6.33
N GLN A 134 13.22 -3.95 -7.54
CA GLN A 134 13.83 -4.57 -8.71
C GLN A 134 15.19 -3.92 -9.03
N SER A 135 15.25 -2.58 -9.01
CA SER A 135 16.51 -1.85 -9.22
C SER A 135 17.58 -2.19 -8.17
N ALA A 136 17.17 -2.39 -6.92
CA ALA A 136 18.06 -2.78 -5.83
C ALA A 136 18.58 -4.22 -5.98
N VAL A 137 17.71 -5.18 -6.33
CA VAL A 137 18.12 -6.58 -6.49
C VAL A 137 18.87 -6.84 -7.79
N GLU A 138 18.89 -5.91 -8.74
CA GLU A 138 19.69 -5.97 -9.97
C GLU A 138 21.07 -5.31 -9.84
N ALA A 139 21.26 -4.44 -8.83
CA ALA A 139 22.55 -3.78 -8.61
C ALA A 139 23.65 -4.81 -8.32
N SER A 140 24.72 -4.81 -9.12
CA SER A 140 25.80 -5.81 -9.04
C SER A 140 26.60 -5.72 -7.74
N TRP A 141 26.70 -4.53 -7.15
CA TRP A 141 27.40 -4.28 -5.88
C TRP A 141 26.52 -4.50 -4.63
N MET A 142 25.22 -4.77 -4.79
CA MET A 142 24.31 -4.96 -3.65
C MET A 142 24.73 -6.16 -2.80
N LYS A 143 24.89 -5.91 -1.49
CA LYS A 143 25.25 -6.94 -0.50
C LYS A 143 24.18 -8.03 -0.42
N LYS A 144 24.60 -9.26 -0.14
CA LYS A 144 23.72 -10.44 -0.10
C LYS A 144 22.53 -10.26 0.84
N ASP A 145 22.76 -9.81 2.08
CA ASP A 145 21.69 -9.69 3.07
C ASP A 145 20.64 -8.65 2.67
N ALA A 146 21.08 -7.48 2.17
CA ALA A 146 20.19 -6.45 1.65
C ALA A 146 19.41 -6.95 0.41
N ARG A 147 20.08 -7.68 -0.50
CA ARG A 147 19.45 -8.29 -1.66
C ARG A 147 18.36 -9.29 -1.26
N ASN A 148 18.65 -10.17 -0.30
CA ASN A 148 17.70 -11.16 0.21
C ASN A 148 16.47 -10.47 0.83
N HIS A 149 16.69 -9.45 1.66
CA HIS A 149 15.61 -8.66 2.26
C HIS A 149 14.67 -8.05 1.19
N TYR A 150 15.22 -7.43 0.15
CA TYR A 150 14.40 -6.89 -0.94
C TYR A 150 13.72 -7.98 -1.80
N GLN A 151 14.38 -9.12 -2.02
CA GLN A 151 13.77 -10.27 -2.69
C GLN A 151 12.60 -10.86 -1.90
N GLU A 152 12.71 -10.91 -0.57
CA GLU A 152 11.62 -11.34 0.30
C GLU A 152 10.41 -10.43 0.17
N GLN A 153 10.61 -9.10 0.14
CA GLN A 153 9.50 -8.15 -0.07
C GLN A 153 8.87 -8.25 -1.46
N ILE A 154 9.68 -8.42 -2.53
CA ILE A 154 9.15 -8.69 -3.88
C ILE A 154 8.22 -9.91 -3.83
N ARG A 155 8.65 -10.99 -3.17
CA ARG A 155 7.88 -12.23 -3.04
C ARG A 155 6.57 -12.01 -2.28
N THR A 156 6.61 -11.36 -1.11
CA THR A 156 5.40 -11.14 -0.30
C THR A 156 4.40 -10.20 -0.98
N ILE A 157 4.89 -9.14 -1.64
CA ILE A 157 4.05 -8.22 -2.41
C ILE A 157 3.37 -8.95 -3.57
N ASN A 158 4.11 -9.75 -4.33
CA ASN A 158 3.55 -10.51 -5.46
C ASN A 158 2.51 -11.54 -5.00
N ASN A 159 2.70 -12.15 -3.83
CA ASN A 159 1.76 -13.09 -3.24
C ASN A 159 0.42 -12.47 -2.81
N THR A 160 0.33 -11.15 -2.68
CA THR A 160 -0.91 -10.42 -2.36
C THR A 160 -1.14 -9.23 -3.29
N LYS A 161 -0.65 -9.29 -4.53
CA LYS A 161 -0.71 -8.16 -5.47
C LYS A 161 -2.16 -7.89 -5.90
N LEU A 162 -2.56 -6.62 -5.91
CA LEU A 162 -3.89 -6.21 -6.37
C LEU A 162 -4.17 -6.73 -7.79
N GLY A 163 -5.38 -7.24 -8.00
CA GLY A 163 -5.85 -7.82 -9.26
C GLY A 163 -5.37 -9.25 -9.55
N ASN A 164 -4.37 -9.74 -8.83
CA ASN A 164 -3.90 -11.12 -8.95
C ASN A 164 -4.60 -12.03 -7.95
N GLU A 165 -4.65 -13.32 -8.28
CA GLU A 165 -4.96 -14.37 -7.31
C GLU A 165 -3.98 -14.34 -6.13
N ILE A 166 -4.49 -14.43 -4.91
CA ILE A 166 -3.67 -14.49 -3.72
C ILE A 166 -2.88 -15.81 -3.67
N TYR A 167 -1.69 -15.81 -3.09
CA TYR A 167 -0.93 -17.03 -2.83
C TYR A 167 -1.77 -18.04 -2.02
N ASN A 168 -1.91 -19.27 -2.55
CA ASN A 168 -2.69 -20.33 -1.92
C ASN A 168 -1.94 -21.00 -0.75
N PHE A 169 -1.88 -20.28 0.38
CA PHE A 169 -1.15 -20.68 1.58
C PHE A 169 -1.84 -21.82 2.33
N SER A 170 -1.05 -22.54 3.13
CA SER A 170 -1.56 -23.63 3.98
C SER A 170 -2.23 -23.08 5.24
N ILE A 171 -3.36 -23.67 5.62
CA ILE A 171 -4.17 -23.32 6.79
C ILE A 171 -4.46 -24.55 7.65
N THR A 172 -4.80 -24.32 8.91
CA THR A 172 -5.40 -25.32 9.82
C THR A 172 -6.76 -24.82 10.25
N ASP A 173 -7.81 -25.64 10.07
CA ASP A 173 -9.18 -25.30 10.46
C ASP A 173 -9.49 -25.69 11.93
N ALA A 174 -10.70 -25.35 12.39
CA ALA A 174 -11.15 -25.66 13.75
C ALA A 174 -11.23 -27.17 14.08
N THR A 175 -11.26 -28.04 13.06
CA THR A 175 -11.19 -29.50 13.25
C THR A 175 -9.75 -30.00 13.43
N GLY A 176 -8.76 -29.11 13.21
CA GLY A 176 -7.34 -29.43 13.20
C GLY A 176 -6.84 -29.96 11.85
N ALA A 177 -7.70 -30.02 10.83
CA ALA A 177 -7.32 -30.47 9.51
C ALA A 177 -6.47 -29.40 8.80
N LYS A 178 -5.40 -29.85 8.14
CA LYS A 178 -4.56 -29.00 7.28
C LYS A 178 -5.15 -28.96 5.88
N ARG A 179 -5.32 -27.76 5.35
CA ARG A 179 -5.91 -27.49 4.02
C ARG A 179 -5.16 -26.36 3.33
N LYS A 180 -5.50 -26.12 2.07
CA LYS A 180 -5.15 -24.89 1.36
C LYS A 180 -6.26 -23.86 1.51
N LEU A 181 -5.92 -22.56 1.38
CA LEU A 181 -6.90 -21.48 1.42
C LEU A 181 -8.04 -21.73 0.43
N TYR A 182 -7.71 -22.17 -0.79
CA TYR A 182 -8.69 -22.39 -1.85
C TYR A 182 -9.63 -23.57 -1.58
N ASP A 183 -9.32 -24.42 -0.59
CA ASP A 183 -10.21 -25.50 -0.16
C ASP A 183 -11.32 -25.00 0.77
N VAL A 184 -11.23 -23.75 1.25
CA VAL A 184 -12.27 -23.14 2.08
C VAL A 184 -13.45 -22.74 1.18
N PRO A 185 -14.66 -23.27 1.40
CA PRO A 185 -15.81 -22.91 0.60
C PRO A 185 -16.13 -21.42 0.73
N VAL A 186 -16.18 -20.74 -0.41
CA VAL A 186 -16.64 -19.34 -0.53
C VAL A 186 -18.15 -19.26 -0.82
N ASP A 187 -18.83 -20.41 -0.96
CA ASP A 187 -20.28 -20.53 -1.16
C ASP A 187 -20.80 -19.62 -2.30
N SER A 188 -21.77 -18.75 -2.01
CA SER A 188 -22.29 -17.73 -2.93
C SER A 188 -21.66 -16.34 -2.73
N ALA A 189 -20.60 -16.24 -1.92
CA ALA A 189 -20.02 -14.95 -1.57
C ALA A 189 -19.29 -14.34 -2.76
N GLU A 190 -19.63 -13.09 -3.08
CA GLU A 190 -18.93 -12.29 -4.08
C GLU A 190 -17.66 -11.65 -3.48
N ILE A 191 -17.65 -11.46 -2.15
CA ILE A 191 -16.55 -10.86 -1.41
C ILE A 191 -16.08 -11.81 -0.30
N VAL A 192 -14.77 -12.03 -0.21
CA VAL A 192 -14.14 -12.77 0.89
C VAL A 192 -13.23 -11.83 1.68
N LEU A 193 -13.50 -11.68 2.98
CA LEU A 193 -12.67 -10.93 3.91
C LEU A 193 -11.70 -11.89 4.60
N LEU A 194 -10.43 -11.88 4.18
CA LEU A 194 -9.36 -12.49 4.95
C LEU A 194 -8.95 -11.53 6.07
N PHE A 195 -9.45 -11.82 7.28
CA PHE A 195 -9.22 -11.02 8.47
C PHE A 195 -8.04 -11.58 9.26
N PHE A 196 -6.86 -11.02 9.07
CA PHE A 196 -5.65 -11.44 9.75
C PHE A 196 -5.60 -10.91 11.19
N THR A 197 -5.48 -11.82 12.15
CA THR A 197 -5.44 -11.51 13.59
C THR A 197 -4.28 -12.20 14.30
N GLY A 198 -3.76 -11.59 15.36
CA GLY A 198 -2.69 -12.13 16.20
C GLY A 198 -3.03 -12.08 17.68
N ASP A 199 -2.01 -12.19 18.54
CA ASP A 199 -2.16 -12.24 20.00
C ASP A 199 -2.48 -10.90 20.66
N GLY A 200 -2.28 -9.79 19.95
CA GLY A 200 -2.45 -8.44 20.50
C GLY A 200 -3.91 -8.10 20.81
N VAL A 201 -4.12 -7.26 21.83
CA VAL A 201 -5.46 -6.78 22.23
C VAL A 201 -6.21 -6.13 21.06
N GLU A 202 -5.49 -5.42 20.19
CA GLU A 202 -6.05 -4.82 18.97
C GLU A 202 -6.79 -5.84 18.09
N SER A 203 -6.28 -7.07 17.98
CA SER A 203 -6.92 -8.12 17.20
C SER A 203 -8.24 -8.57 17.84
N SER A 204 -8.29 -8.72 19.16
CA SER A 204 -9.53 -9.05 19.87
C SER A 204 -10.56 -7.93 19.80
N LEU A 205 -10.13 -6.66 19.95
CA LEU A 205 -11.00 -5.50 19.78
C LEU A 205 -11.56 -5.41 18.36
N ALA A 206 -10.71 -5.63 17.35
CA ALA A 206 -11.14 -5.65 15.95
C ALA A 206 -12.17 -6.75 15.68
N ARG A 207 -11.99 -7.96 16.25
CA ARG A 207 -12.98 -9.03 16.16
C ARG A 207 -14.33 -8.60 16.70
N THR A 208 -14.39 -8.06 17.91
CA THR A 208 -15.66 -7.56 18.48
C THR A 208 -16.28 -6.47 17.61
N ARG A 209 -15.47 -5.53 17.09
CA ARG A 209 -15.97 -4.43 16.25
C ARG A 209 -16.57 -4.89 14.92
N ILE A 210 -16.05 -5.95 14.32
CA ILE A 210 -16.61 -6.51 13.07
C ILE A 210 -17.79 -7.43 13.37
N ASP A 211 -17.69 -8.26 14.42
CA ASP A 211 -18.78 -9.18 14.83
C ASP A 211 -20.05 -8.45 15.28
N THR A 212 -19.91 -7.19 15.71
CA THR A 212 -21.04 -6.33 16.10
C THR A 212 -21.43 -5.31 15.02
N ASP A 213 -20.75 -5.28 13.87
CA ASP A 213 -21.08 -4.36 12.79
C ASP A 213 -22.30 -4.83 12.01
N LEU A 214 -23.35 -4.01 11.98
CA LEU A 214 -24.62 -4.37 11.34
C LEU A 214 -24.49 -4.54 9.83
N GLY A 215 -23.72 -3.68 9.15
CA GLY A 215 -23.55 -3.73 7.69
C GLY A 215 -22.80 -4.97 7.24
N VAL A 216 -21.68 -5.28 7.91
CA VAL A 216 -20.93 -6.52 7.63
C VAL A 216 -21.79 -7.75 7.90
N ASN A 217 -22.46 -7.81 9.06
CA ASN A 217 -23.26 -8.97 9.43
C ASN A 217 -24.46 -9.21 8.52
N GLU A 218 -25.12 -8.14 8.04
CA GLU A 218 -26.22 -8.28 7.10
C GLU A 218 -25.75 -8.89 5.77
N LEU A 219 -24.60 -8.43 5.24
CA LEU A 219 -24.04 -8.98 4.01
C LEU A 219 -23.51 -10.41 4.16
N VAL A 220 -23.00 -10.77 5.34
CA VAL A 220 -22.66 -12.17 5.67
C VAL A 220 -23.92 -13.04 5.73
N LYS A 221 -24.98 -12.57 6.39
CA LYS A 221 -26.26 -13.29 6.50
C LYS A 221 -26.94 -13.49 5.15
N GLN A 222 -26.82 -12.52 4.24
CA GLN A 222 -27.32 -12.61 2.87
C GLN A 222 -26.46 -13.53 1.99
N GLY A 223 -25.30 -13.99 2.48
CA GLY A 223 -24.37 -14.83 1.71
C GLY A 223 -23.57 -14.08 0.66
N TYR A 224 -23.60 -12.74 0.65
CA TYR A 224 -22.81 -11.90 -0.26
C TYR A 224 -21.34 -11.80 0.17
N THR A 225 -21.08 -11.89 1.47
CA THR A 225 -19.73 -11.80 2.04
C THR A 225 -19.40 -12.99 2.93
N LYS A 226 -18.16 -13.50 2.80
CA LYS A 226 -17.58 -14.50 3.71
C LYS A 226 -16.50 -13.86 4.55
N VAL A 227 -16.53 -14.07 5.86
CA VAL A 227 -15.42 -13.70 6.75
C VAL A 227 -14.60 -14.94 7.08
N ILE A 228 -13.32 -14.91 6.71
CA ILE A 228 -12.32 -15.91 7.09
C ILE A 228 -11.35 -15.22 8.05
N ASN A 229 -11.45 -15.52 9.34
CA ASN A 229 -10.53 -15.01 10.34
C ASN A 229 -9.26 -15.87 10.39
N VAL A 230 -8.17 -15.31 9.90
CA VAL A 230 -6.87 -15.96 9.72
C VAL A 230 -5.96 -15.59 10.89
N TYR A 231 -5.81 -16.50 11.84
CA TYR A 231 -4.95 -16.30 13.00
C TYR A 231 -3.49 -16.67 12.72
N VAL A 232 -2.58 -15.80 13.15
CA VAL A 232 -1.14 -15.89 12.86
C VAL A 232 -0.26 -15.79 14.10
N GLY A 233 -0.88 -15.81 15.29
CA GLY A 233 -0.20 -15.75 16.59
C GLY A 233 0.26 -17.13 17.11
N ASP A 234 0.72 -17.12 18.35
CA ASP A 234 1.42 -18.25 18.98
C ASP A 234 0.48 -19.29 19.63
N LYS A 235 -0.82 -19.01 19.70
CA LYS A 235 -1.83 -19.85 20.39
C LYS A 235 -2.95 -20.36 19.47
N PRO A 236 -2.64 -20.97 18.31
CA PRO A 236 -3.63 -21.32 17.29
C PRO A 236 -4.70 -22.29 17.80
N LYS A 237 -4.35 -23.23 18.68
CA LYS A 237 -5.32 -24.17 19.26
C LYS A 237 -6.37 -23.48 20.14
N GLN A 238 -5.98 -22.46 20.89
CA GLN A 238 -6.91 -21.70 21.74
C GLN A 238 -7.84 -20.87 20.87
N PHE A 239 -7.28 -20.15 19.89
CA PHE A 239 -8.06 -19.38 18.93
C PHE A 239 -9.08 -20.25 18.17
N LEU A 240 -8.66 -21.40 17.64
CA LEU A 240 -9.53 -22.29 16.87
C LEU A 240 -10.66 -22.90 17.72
N ALA A 241 -10.46 -23.05 19.02
CA ALA A 241 -11.52 -23.52 19.94
C ALA A 241 -12.65 -22.49 20.12
N GLU A 242 -12.44 -21.22 19.74
CA GLU A 242 -13.45 -20.16 19.80
C GLU A 242 -14.40 -20.17 18.59
N ALA A 243 -14.23 -21.09 17.62
CA ALA A 243 -15.03 -21.10 16.38
C ALA A 243 -16.54 -21.12 16.61
N SER A 244 -17.03 -21.80 17.65
CA SER A 244 -18.46 -21.83 17.99
C SER A 244 -19.02 -20.49 18.44
N GLN A 245 -18.18 -19.55 18.87
CA GLN A 245 -18.55 -18.19 19.24
C GLN A 245 -18.81 -17.30 18.01
N TYR A 246 -18.28 -17.69 16.84
CA TYR A 246 -18.40 -16.95 15.58
C TYR A 246 -19.05 -17.83 14.50
N PRO A 247 -20.32 -18.25 14.67
CA PRO A 247 -20.96 -19.24 13.80
C PRO A 247 -21.08 -18.80 12.32
N ASN A 248 -20.98 -17.50 12.05
CA ASN A 248 -21.06 -16.93 10.70
C ASN A 248 -19.68 -16.73 10.05
N TRP A 249 -18.59 -17.02 10.75
CA TRP A 249 -17.22 -16.86 10.27
C TRP A 249 -16.53 -18.21 10.14
N THR A 250 -15.47 -18.25 9.33
CA THR A 250 -14.55 -19.39 9.28
C THR A 250 -13.26 -19.01 10.01
N LEU A 251 -12.96 -19.68 11.12
CA LEU A 251 -11.70 -19.50 11.85
C LEU A 251 -10.65 -20.49 11.35
N VAL A 252 -9.49 -19.97 10.96
CA VAL A 252 -8.34 -20.76 10.50
C VAL A 252 -7.06 -20.19 11.10
N ALA A 253 -6.02 -21.02 11.16
CA ALA A 253 -4.67 -20.59 11.56
C ALA A 253 -3.65 -20.89 10.46
N THR A 254 -2.61 -20.06 10.33
CA THR A 254 -1.50 -20.30 9.39
C THR A 254 -0.15 -19.92 9.98
N SER A 255 0.87 -20.70 9.64
CA SER A 255 2.29 -20.37 9.87
C SER A 255 2.95 -19.74 8.63
N GLU A 256 2.25 -19.66 7.49
CA GLU A 256 2.76 -19.12 6.23
C GLU A 256 2.52 -17.61 6.09
N TYR A 257 2.05 -16.94 7.14
CA TYR A 257 1.76 -15.50 7.15
C TYR A 257 2.92 -14.63 6.62
N LYS A 258 4.17 -15.00 6.92
CA LYS A 258 5.38 -14.29 6.45
C LYS A 258 5.56 -14.31 4.92
N ASN A 259 4.77 -15.10 4.20
CA ASN A 259 4.77 -15.12 2.73
C ASN A 259 3.78 -14.11 2.13
N LEU A 260 3.02 -13.38 2.95
CA LEU A 260 1.99 -12.43 2.51
C LEU A 260 2.43 -11.00 2.87
N ASP A 261 2.16 -10.02 2.01
CA ASP A 261 2.31 -8.60 2.37
C ASP A 261 1.11 -8.15 3.21
N VAL A 262 1.15 -8.53 4.50
CA VAL A 262 0.27 -8.05 5.57
C VAL A 262 1.14 -7.34 6.61
N ARG A 263 1.01 -6.02 6.66
CA ARG A 263 2.02 -5.15 7.29
C ARG A 263 1.77 -4.91 8.76
N ILE A 264 0.50 -4.76 9.14
CA ILE A 264 0.08 -4.42 10.50
C ILE A 264 -1.11 -5.30 10.86
N LEU A 265 -1.06 -5.93 12.03
CA LEU A 265 -2.19 -6.69 12.58
C LEU A 265 -2.95 -5.82 13.59
N PRO A 266 -4.29 -5.91 13.62
CA PRO A 266 -5.15 -6.65 12.69
C PRO A 266 -5.16 -6.04 11.29
N SER A 267 -5.42 -6.86 10.27
CA SER A 267 -5.47 -6.43 8.87
C SER A 267 -6.53 -7.18 8.07
N PHE A 268 -7.03 -6.55 7.02
CA PHE A 268 -7.88 -7.22 6.03
C PHE A 268 -7.22 -7.26 4.66
N VAL A 269 -7.33 -8.43 4.03
CA VAL A 269 -7.20 -8.61 2.59
C VAL A 269 -8.58 -8.96 2.04
N VAL A 270 -9.06 -8.17 1.09
CA VAL A 270 -10.38 -8.32 0.47
C VAL A 270 -10.17 -9.03 -0.86
N LEU A 271 -10.85 -10.15 -1.05
CA LEU A 271 -10.82 -10.93 -2.29
C LEU A 271 -12.19 -10.91 -2.98
N ASP A 272 -12.16 -11.12 -4.29
CA ASP A 272 -13.35 -11.56 -5.02
C ASP A 272 -13.57 -13.08 -4.88
N ASN A 273 -14.67 -13.58 -5.46
CA ASN A 273 -15.02 -15.01 -5.45
C ASN A 273 -14.04 -15.92 -6.23
N ALA A 274 -13.12 -15.33 -7.01
CA ALA A 274 -12.06 -16.02 -7.73
C ALA A 274 -10.71 -15.91 -7.00
N HIS A 275 -10.73 -15.55 -5.71
CA HIS A 275 -9.55 -15.38 -4.86
C HIS A 275 -8.58 -14.27 -5.31
N ARG A 276 -9.04 -13.32 -6.15
CA ARG A 276 -8.21 -12.19 -6.58
C ARG A 276 -8.25 -11.07 -5.56
N VAL A 277 -7.09 -10.49 -5.28
CA VAL A 277 -6.96 -9.42 -4.29
C VAL A 277 -7.57 -8.13 -4.84
N MET A 278 -8.68 -7.71 -4.25
CA MET A 278 -9.34 -6.44 -4.55
C MET A 278 -8.73 -5.29 -3.74
N ASN A 279 -8.40 -5.58 -2.48
CA ASN A 279 -7.76 -4.62 -1.58
C ASN A 279 -6.93 -5.35 -0.51
N LYS A 280 -5.92 -4.70 0.06
CA LYS A 280 -5.09 -5.27 1.13
C LYS A 280 -4.65 -4.21 2.14
N ASN A 281 -4.17 -4.68 3.29
CA ASN A 281 -3.72 -3.82 4.39
C ASN A 281 -4.81 -2.84 4.86
N GLN A 282 -6.08 -3.26 4.80
CA GLN A 282 -7.20 -2.44 5.26
C GLN A 282 -7.40 -2.60 6.76
N TYR A 283 -7.85 -1.54 7.42
CA TYR A 283 -8.20 -1.55 8.84
C TYR A 283 -9.69 -1.76 9.04
N VAL A 284 -10.08 -2.02 10.29
CA VAL A 284 -11.49 -2.20 10.68
C VAL A 284 -12.37 -1.06 10.19
N ASP A 285 -11.91 0.19 10.33
CA ASP A 285 -12.71 1.36 9.93
C ASP A 285 -12.89 1.48 8.41
N ASP A 286 -11.91 1.04 7.63
CA ASP A 286 -12.02 1.00 6.17
C ASP A 286 -13.08 -0.01 5.74
N ILE A 287 -13.07 -1.20 6.34
CA ILE A 287 -14.07 -2.25 6.07
C ILE A 287 -15.46 -1.78 6.49
N LYS A 288 -15.63 -1.27 7.71
CA LYS A 288 -16.93 -0.79 8.18
C LYS A 288 -17.48 0.32 7.28
N LYS A 289 -16.65 1.26 6.85
CA LYS A 289 -17.05 2.33 5.94
C LYS A 289 -17.47 1.80 4.57
N ALA A 290 -16.78 0.80 4.03
CA ALA A 290 -17.12 0.21 2.74
C ALA A 290 -18.45 -0.58 2.76
N PHE A 291 -18.84 -1.12 3.92
CA PHE A 291 -20.03 -1.96 4.10
C PHE A 291 -21.24 -1.21 4.64
N ASN A 292 -21.08 0.08 4.97
CA ASN A 292 -22.14 0.98 5.42
C ASN A 292 -22.08 2.31 4.62
N PRO A 293 -22.42 2.29 3.31
CA PRO A 293 -22.33 3.46 2.43
C PRO A 293 -23.36 4.56 2.71
#